data_AF-M6YRH3-F1
#
_entry.id   AF-M6YRH3-F1
#
_cell.length_a   1.000
_cell.length_b   1.000
_cell.length_c   1.000
_cell.angle_alpha   90.00
_cell.angle_beta   90.00
_cell.angle_gamma   90.00
#
_symmetry.space_group_name_H-M   'P 1'
#
loop_
_entity.id
_entity.type
_entity.pdbx_description
1 polymer ?
#
loop_
_entity_poly.entity_id
_entity_poly.type
_entity_poly.pdbx_seq_one_letter_code
_entity_poly.pdbx_strand_id
1 'polypeptide(L)'
;IYQSLKKTDKEDSLKIVRLIQRFPIEELPVVPIPNDEEEDNRRLCSEQENWTRQLTQSKNRLHSLFTQAGLTHITKKHLRTKANRETSVALLPSRYQKEAERILKVLDLVEQNLKLIEEEIKEL
;
A
#
# COMPACT_ATOMS: atom_id res chain seq x y z
N ILE A 1 17.67 14.14 18.38
CA ILE A 1 17.36 12.95 17.55
C ILE A 1 16.87 13.48 16.19
N TYR A 2 17.44 12.99 15.09
CA TYR A 2 17.18 13.36 13.68
C TYR A 2 17.71 14.72 13.19
N GLN A 3 19.04 14.83 13.12
CA GLN A 3 19.66 15.68 12.11
C GLN A 3 19.43 14.98 10.76
N SER A 4 18.73 15.65 9.85
CA SER A 4 18.33 15.13 8.55
C SER A 4 19.53 14.57 7.77
N LEU A 5 19.62 13.25 7.65
CA LEU A 5 20.44 12.59 6.63
C LEU A 5 19.81 12.92 5.28
N LYS A 6 20.16 14.08 4.72
CA LYS A 6 19.82 14.41 3.33
C LYS A 6 20.57 13.41 2.46
N LYS A 7 19.92 12.30 2.10
CA LYS A 7 20.36 11.45 1.01
C LYS A 7 20.45 12.34 -0.23
N THR A 8 21.66 12.69 -0.63
CA THR A 8 21.92 13.47 -1.83
C THR A 8 22.69 12.57 -2.78
N ASP A 9 22.26 12.53 -4.05
CA ASP A 9 22.88 11.67 -5.06
C ASP A 9 24.40 11.90 -5.15
N LYS A 10 24.86 13.12 -4.86
CA LYS A 10 26.28 13.48 -4.80
C LYS A 10 27.03 12.78 -3.66
N GLU A 11 26.51 12.77 -2.44
CA GLU A 11 27.16 12.11 -1.30
C GLU A 11 27.12 10.59 -1.44
N ASP A 12 26.02 10.05 -1.96
CA ASP A 12 25.88 8.60 -2.16
C ASP A 12 26.76 8.10 -3.30
N SER A 13 26.88 8.87 -4.40
CA SER A 13 27.87 8.61 -5.46
C SER A 13 29.31 8.64 -4.93
N LEU A 14 29.64 9.62 -4.08
CA LEU A 14 30.98 9.73 -3.49
C LEU A 14 31.30 8.52 -2.59
N LYS A 15 30.32 8.01 -1.84
CA LYS A 15 30.47 6.80 -1.02
C LYS A 15 30.71 5.56 -1.89
N ILE A 16 29.97 5.40 -2.99
CA ILE A 16 30.17 4.29 -3.94
C ILE A 16 31.57 4.34 -4.54
N VAL A 17 32.01 5.53 -5.01
CA VAL A 17 33.37 5.70 -5.56
C VAL A 17 34.44 5.34 -4.54
N ARG A 18 34.30 5.79 -3.29
CA ARG A 18 35.23 5.44 -2.20
C ARG A 18 35.23 3.94 -1.88
N LEU A 19 34.09 3.27 -1.99
CA LEU A 19 33.98 1.83 -1.79
C LEU A 19 34.73 1.06 -2.89
N ILE A 20 34.50 1.43 -4.16
CA ILE A 20 35.16 0.85 -5.34
C ILE A 20 36.68 1.08 -5.29
N GLN A 21 37.13 2.24 -4.80
CA GLN A 21 38.55 2.54 -4.65
C GLN A 21 39.22 1.79 -3.49
N ARG A 22 38.46 1.42 -2.45
CA ARG A 22 38.98 0.82 -1.23
C ARG A 22 39.08 -0.70 -1.30
N PHE A 23 38.22 -1.35 -2.08
CA PHE A 23 38.17 -2.80 -2.21
C PHE A 23 38.44 -3.20 -3.66
N PRO A 24 39.39 -4.12 -3.94
CA PRO A 24 39.53 -4.71 -5.26
C PRO A 24 38.23 -5.42 -5.64
N ILE A 25 37.95 -5.50 -6.95
CA ILE A 25 36.69 -6.04 -7.48
C ILE A 25 36.41 -7.47 -6.96
N GLU A 26 37.45 -8.24 -6.73
CA GLU A 26 37.42 -9.62 -6.22
C GLU A 26 36.91 -9.72 -4.76
N GLU A 27 37.03 -8.66 -3.98
CA GLU A 27 36.56 -8.57 -2.60
C GLU A 27 35.15 -7.97 -2.49
N LEU A 28 34.58 -7.50 -3.61
CA LEU A 28 33.23 -6.96 -3.62
C LEU A 28 32.22 -8.11 -3.50
N PRO A 29 31.16 -7.94 -2.68
CA PRO A 29 30.11 -8.94 -2.57
C PRO A 29 29.43 -9.13 -3.93
N VAL A 30 29.39 -10.37 -4.41
CA VAL A 30 28.59 -10.74 -5.58
C VAL A 30 27.15 -10.89 -5.14
N VAL A 31 26.26 -10.12 -5.73
CA VAL A 31 24.81 -10.27 -5.55
C VAL A 31 24.31 -11.26 -6.60
N PRO A 32 23.76 -12.43 -6.20
CA PRO A 32 23.20 -13.37 -7.16
C PRO A 32 21.98 -12.74 -7.83
N ILE A 33 21.80 -13.05 -9.11
CA ILE A 33 20.55 -12.74 -9.81
C ILE A 33 19.46 -13.63 -9.19
N PRO A 34 18.30 -13.07 -8.81
CA PRO A 34 17.21 -13.87 -8.28
C PRO A 34 16.85 -15.01 -9.24
N ASN A 35 16.48 -16.18 -8.70
CA ASN A 35 15.89 -17.22 -9.52
C ASN A 35 14.42 -16.86 -9.88
N ASP A 36 13.83 -17.60 -10.81
CA ASP A 36 12.46 -17.33 -11.26
C ASP A 36 11.45 -17.38 -10.09
N GLU A 37 11.62 -18.31 -9.15
CA GLU A 37 10.77 -18.43 -7.95
C GLU A 37 10.87 -17.20 -7.03
N GLU A 38 12.08 -16.68 -6.80
CA GLU A 38 12.35 -15.48 -6.01
C GLU A 38 11.80 -14.23 -6.71
N GLU A 39 11.83 -14.18 -8.04
CA GLU A 39 11.25 -13.09 -8.81
C GLU A 39 9.72 -13.12 -8.77
N ASP A 40 9.10 -14.30 -8.90
CA ASP A 40 7.65 -14.48 -8.75
C ASP A 40 7.18 -14.13 -7.33
N ASN A 41 7.93 -14.55 -6.30
CA ASN A 41 7.68 -14.17 -4.91
C ASN A 41 7.75 -12.65 -4.71
N ARG A 42 8.73 -11.98 -5.32
CA ARG A 42 8.85 -10.50 -5.28
C ARG A 42 7.69 -9.82 -6.00
N ARG A 43 7.24 -10.39 -7.12
CA ARG A 43 6.09 -9.90 -7.88
C ARG A 43 4.82 -9.96 -7.04
N LEU A 44 4.56 -11.10 -6.40
CA LEU A 44 3.41 -11.29 -5.51
C LEU A 44 3.44 -10.37 -4.30
N CYS A 45 4.61 -10.20 -3.66
CA CYS A 45 4.78 -9.24 -2.57
C CYS A 45 4.44 -7.80 -3.01
N SER A 46 4.92 -7.40 -4.19
CA SER A 46 4.68 -6.06 -4.74
C SER A 46 3.20 -5.86 -5.09
N GLU A 47 2.56 -6.90 -5.60
CA GLU A 47 1.13 -6.89 -5.92
C GLU A 47 0.28 -6.75 -4.64
N GLN A 48 0.60 -7.54 -3.60
CA GLN A 48 -0.05 -7.44 -2.29
C GLN A 48 0.07 -6.03 -1.69
N GLU A 49 1.26 -5.41 -1.77
CA GLU A 49 1.47 -4.04 -1.30
C GLU A 49 0.58 -3.05 -2.06
N ASN A 50 0.50 -3.18 -3.39
CA ASN A 50 -0.33 -2.33 -4.23
C ASN A 50 -1.81 -2.42 -3.84
N TRP A 51 -2.35 -3.63 -3.69
CA TRP A 51 -3.74 -3.81 -3.27
C TRP A 51 -3.99 -3.30 -1.85
N THR A 52 -3.06 -3.51 -0.91
CA THR A 52 -3.15 -2.97 0.46
C THR A 52 -3.17 -1.43 0.46
N ARG A 53 -2.38 -0.80 -0.43
CA ARG A 53 -2.37 0.65 -0.62
C ARG A 53 -3.70 1.15 -1.18
N GLN A 54 -4.26 0.47 -2.18
CA GLN A 54 -5.59 0.80 -2.73
C GLN A 54 -6.72 0.65 -1.70
N LEU A 55 -6.66 -0.38 -0.84
CA LEU A 55 -7.61 -0.57 0.25
C LEU A 55 -7.59 0.63 1.21
N THR A 56 -6.40 1.05 1.61
CA THR A 56 -6.20 2.20 2.51
C THR A 56 -6.66 3.50 1.86
N GLN A 57 -6.32 3.74 0.60
CA GLN A 57 -6.73 4.92 -0.15
C GLN A 57 -8.27 5.00 -0.26
N SER A 58 -8.92 3.90 -0.61
CA SER A 58 -10.37 3.83 -0.75
C SER A 58 -11.10 4.06 0.58
N LYS A 59 -10.59 3.49 1.69
CA LYS A 59 -11.09 3.77 3.05
C LYS A 59 -10.94 5.24 3.43
N ASN A 60 -9.80 5.85 3.12
CA ASN A 60 -9.56 7.27 3.40
C ASN A 60 -10.46 8.18 2.55
N ARG A 61 -10.72 7.81 1.30
CA ARG A 61 -11.65 8.53 0.42
C ARG A 61 -13.07 8.48 0.96
N LEU A 62 -13.52 7.29 1.40
CA LEU A 62 -14.82 7.12 2.04
C LEU A 62 -14.94 7.92 3.35
N HIS A 63 -13.91 7.91 4.19
CA HIS A 63 -13.86 8.73 5.40
C HIS A 63 -13.93 10.24 5.11
N SER A 64 -13.27 10.67 4.03
CA SER A 64 -13.30 12.08 3.62
C SER A 64 -14.70 12.52 3.20
N LEU A 65 -15.45 11.65 2.51
CA LEU A 65 -16.87 11.87 2.17
C LEU A 65 -17.73 12.08 3.42
N PHE A 66 -17.56 11.24 4.45
CA PHE A 66 -18.26 11.42 5.72
C PHE A 66 -17.94 12.77 6.38
N THR A 67 -16.66 13.16 6.36
CA THR A 67 -16.23 14.46 6.89
C THR A 67 -16.86 15.63 6.12
N GLN A 68 -16.88 15.55 4.79
CA GLN A 68 -17.51 16.56 3.91
C GLN A 68 -19.05 16.62 4.05
N ALA A 69 -19.68 15.54 4.49
CA ALA A 69 -21.10 15.49 4.81
C ALA A 69 -21.42 15.98 6.23
N GLY A 70 -20.40 16.34 7.03
CA GLY A 70 -20.58 16.76 8.43
C GLY A 70 -20.71 15.59 9.42
N LEU A 71 -20.52 14.34 8.97
CA LEU A 71 -20.64 13.12 9.78
C LEU A 71 -19.31 12.77 10.46
N THR A 72 -18.76 13.68 11.26
CA THR A 72 -17.43 13.54 11.90
C THR A 72 -17.37 12.46 12.99
N HIS A 73 -18.52 12.01 13.50
CA HIS A 73 -18.59 10.90 14.45
C HIS A 73 -18.24 9.54 13.81
N ILE A 74 -18.33 9.43 12.48
CA ILE A 74 -17.98 8.22 11.74
C ILE A 74 -16.45 8.16 11.57
N THR A 75 -15.79 7.57 12.56
CA THR A 75 -14.35 7.31 12.52
C THR A 75 -14.00 6.15 11.58
N LYS A 76 -12.71 6.07 11.18
CA LYS A 76 -12.17 4.96 10.38
C LYS A 76 -12.43 3.57 10.99
N LYS A 77 -12.65 3.47 12.31
CA LYS A 77 -12.97 2.20 13.00
C LYS A 77 -14.30 1.62 12.52
N HIS A 78 -15.29 2.47 12.22
CA HIS A 78 -16.58 2.04 11.68
C HIS A 78 -16.46 1.54 10.24
N LEU A 79 -15.41 1.94 9.51
CA LEU A 79 -15.17 1.52 8.13
C LEU A 79 -14.36 0.22 8.03
N ARG A 80 -14.18 -0.51 9.14
CA ARG A 80 -13.39 -1.75 9.13
C ARG A 80 -14.14 -2.89 8.45
N THR A 81 -15.40 -3.12 8.81
CA THR A 81 -16.21 -4.23 8.30
C THR A 81 -17.15 -3.79 7.19
N LYS A 82 -17.43 -4.69 6.23
CA LYS A 82 -18.35 -4.41 5.12
C LYS A 82 -19.73 -3.95 5.59
N ALA A 83 -20.34 -4.70 6.51
CA ALA A 83 -21.67 -4.38 7.05
C ALA A 83 -21.72 -2.97 7.66
N ASN A 84 -20.70 -2.56 8.44
CA ASN A 84 -20.69 -1.22 9.03
C ASN A 84 -20.51 -0.12 7.98
N ARG A 85 -19.77 -0.38 6.89
CA ARG A 85 -19.62 0.58 5.78
C ARG A 85 -20.96 0.81 5.09
N GLU A 86 -21.71 -0.25 4.79
CA GLU A 86 -23.03 -0.15 4.17
C GLU A 86 -24.01 0.65 5.04
N THR A 87 -24.08 0.34 6.34
CA THR A 87 -24.89 1.10 7.30
C THR A 87 -24.46 2.57 7.38
N SER A 88 -23.15 2.83 7.39
CA SER A 88 -22.63 4.20 7.43
C SER A 88 -22.98 4.97 6.15
N VAL A 89 -22.85 4.34 4.98
CA VAL A 89 -23.15 4.96 3.68
C VAL A 89 -24.64 5.28 3.55
N ALA A 90 -25.53 4.49 4.15
CA ALA A 90 -26.96 4.80 4.19
C ALA A 90 -27.27 6.12 4.93
N LEU A 91 -26.42 6.55 5.86
CA LEU A 91 -26.56 7.82 6.58
C LEU A 91 -26.11 9.04 5.76
N LEU A 92 -25.44 8.84 4.62
CA LEU A 92 -24.99 9.95 3.78
C LEU A 92 -26.17 10.63 3.07
N PRO A 93 -26.15 11.97 2.94
CA PRO A 93 -27.07 12.69 2.08
C PRO A 93 -27.02 12.17 0.63
N SER A 94 -28.15 12.19 -0.07
CA SER A 94 -28.29 11.67 -1.45
C SER A 94 -27.21 12.16 -2.43
N ARG A 95 -26.76 13.41 -2.29
CA ARG A 95 -25.67 13.99 -3.11
C ARG A 95 -24.34 13.21 -3.05
N TYR A 96 -24.07 12.52 -1.95
CA TYR A 96 -22.83 11.77 -1.72
C TYR A 96 -23.01 10.25 -1.88
N GLN A 97 -24.25 9.75 -1.87
CA GLN A 97 -24.54 8.31 -1.94
C GLN A 97 -23.96 7.65 -3.19
N LYS A 98 -24.16 8.23 -4.37
CA LYS A 98 -23.64 7.65 -5.63
C LYS A 98 -22.12 7.52 -5.64
N GLU A 99 -21.40 8.48 -5.04
CA GLU A 99 -19.93 8.39 -4.94
C GLU A 99 -19.52 7.32 -3.92
N ALA A 100 -20.18 7.29 -2.76
CA ALA A 100 -19.93 6.31 -1.71
C ALA A 100 -20.18 4.87 -2.19
N GLU A 101 -21.26 4.61 -2.94
CA GLU A 101 -21.56 3.30 -3.53
C GLU A 101 -20.46 2.83 -4.50
N ARG A 102 -19.92 3.73 -5.32
CA ARG A 102 -18.80 3.38 -6.22
C ARG A 102 -17.56 3.00 -5.41
N ILE A 103 -17.27 3.73 -4.33
CA ILE A 103 -16.14 3.42 -3.45
C ILE A 103 -16.35 2.09 -2.72
N LEU A 104 -17.58 1.75 -2.32
CA LEU A 104 -17.90 0.44 -1.75
C LEU A 104 -17.61 -0.70 -2.73
N LYS A 105 -18.01 -0.56 -4.00
CA LYS A 105 -17.71 -1.57 -5.04
C LYS A 105 -16.21 -1.78 -5.23
N VAL A 106 -15.43 -0.69 -5.24
CA VAL A 106 -13.96 -0.77 -5.32
C VAL A 106 -13.39 -1.46 -4.09
N LEU A 107 -13.86 -1.12 -2.89
CA LEU A 107 -13.43 -1.76 -1.64
C LEU A 107 -13.69 -3.27 -1.65
N ASP A 108 -14.88 -3.68 -2.09
CA ASP A 108 -15.23 -5.11 -2.19
C ASP A 108 -14.31 -5.85 -3.15
N LEU A 109 -14.02 -5.27 -4.32
CA LEU A 109 -13.11 -5.87 -5.31
C LEU A 109 -11.68 -5.99 -4.77
N VAL A 110 -11.17 -4.92 -4.14
CA VAL A 110 -9.82 -4.93 -3.54
C VAL A 110 -9.73 -5.97 -2.42
N GLU A 111 -10.75 -6.11 -1.58
CA GLU A 111 -10.78 -7.13 -0.52
C GLU A 111 -10.87 -8.56 -1.07
N GLN A 112 -11.53 -8.77 -2.21
CA GLN A 112 -11.53 -10.06 -2.90
C GLN A 112 -10.15 -10.40 -3.47
N ASN A 113 -9.52 -9.46 -4.18
CA ASN A 113 -8.19 -9.66 -4.75
C ASN A 113 -7.13 -9.91 -3.68
N LEU A 114 -7.18 -9.18 -2.55
CA LEU A 114 -6.26 -9.43 -1.43
C LEU A 114 -6.38 -10.84 -0.88
N LYS A 115 -7.60 -11.39 -0.78
CA LYS A 115 -7.79 -12.78 -0.33
C LYS A 115 -7.20 -13.79 -1.30
N LEU A 116 -7.40 -13.59 -2.61
CA LEU A 116 -6.82 -14.48 -3.63
C LEU A 116 -5.29 -14.49 -3.54
N ILE A 117 -4.67 -13.31 -3.39
CA ILE A 117 -3.21 -13.20 -3.25
C ILE A 117 -2.74 -13.81 -1.93
N GLU A 118 -3.48 -13.63 -0.82
CA GLU A 118 -3.16 -14.28 0.45
C GLU A 118 -3.28 -15.81 0.39
N GLU A 119 -4.15 -16.35 -0.46
CA GLU A 119 -4.26 -17.78 -0.74
C GLU A 119 -3.08 -18.26 -1.59
N GLU A 120 -2.75 -17.55 -2.67
CA GLU A 120 -1.60 -17.84 -3.54
C GLU A 120 -0.26 -17.80 -2.77
N ILE A 121 -0.09 -16.83 -1.85
CA ILE A 121 1.09 -16.75 -0.97
C ILE A 121 1.17 -17.94 0.01
N LYS A 122 0.05 -18.56 0.40
CA LYS A 122 0.07 -19.74 1.29
C LYS A 122 0.37 -21.04 0.54
N GLU A 123 0.14 -21.07 -0.76
CA GLU A 123 0.39 -22.23 -1.61
C GLU A 123 1.84 -22.31 -2.10
N LEU A 124 2.58 -21.20 -1.98
CA LEU A 124 4.05 -21.10 -2.14
C LEU A 124 4.79 -21.66 -0.92
#